data_AF-A0A844G6J2-F1
#
_entry.id   AF-A0A844G6J2-F1
#
_cell.length_a   1.000
_cell.length_b   1.000
_cell.length_c   1.000
_cell.angle_alpha   90.00
_cell.angle_beta   90.00
_cell.angle_gamma   90.00
#
_symmetry.space_group_name_H-M   'P 1'
#
loop_
_entity.id
_entity.type
_entity.pdbx_description
1 polymer ?
#
loop_
_entity_poly.entity_id
_entity_poly.type
_entity_poly.pdbx_seq_one_letter_code
_entity_poly.pdbx_strand_id
1 'polypeptide(L)'
;MPLELILKEGREKSLLRRHPWVFSGAVAEINGEPVKGADVVIGDSKHHFLALASLSPESRLTARVWTFQEDEAVDQAFFDRRFQKAFKLRKAAFGALPDAFRLINAESDGLPGVIVDIYGDYAVCQLSSAGADFHRAEIANAALHYAKGVYERSDVDSRIKEGLEPSCGPLAGEELPATIEFTENGVRYSMNPRTGHKTGFYLDQRLSRLAVMNAAKDAENVLNCFCYTGGFGLAAVRGGGTQTICSKKCTPDALVAIPKGMEIVESPNGKVSCRKKQQSAILRQERDLLEKWIPKLSKQAFVKIEVKPKELIVHGTETARYKSLPIGIPLEGALKLLEKFVVYEPFFKFELDDSDARLFSVSRMCYMTIDGEWMYLESGSLEALAKKYLPHVGKESFFELE
;
A
#
# COMPACT_ATOMS: atom_id res chain seq x y z
N MET A 1 -17.83 -7.06 37.92
CA MET A 1 -17.68 -8.11 36.89
C MET A 1 -16.70 -7.60 35.86
N PRO A 2 -15.81 -8.43 35.30
CA PRO A 2 -14.95 -8.00 34.20
C PRO A 2 -15.82 -7.56 33.02
N LEU A 3 -15.30 -6.62 32.22
CA LEU A 3 -15.94 -6.19 30.98
C LEU A 3 -16.05 -7.39 30.04
N GLU A 4 -17.24 -7.64 29.50
CA GLU A 4 -17.51 -8.80 28.64
C GLU A 4 -18.17 -8.35 27.33
N LEU A 5 -17.73 -8.92 26.21
CA LEU A 5 -18.29 -8.71 24.88
C LEU A 5 -18.83 -10.05 24.37
N ILE A 6 -20.14 -10.10 24.12
CA ILE A 6 -20.83 -11.30 23.66
C ILE A 6 -21.03 -11.24 22.16
N LEU A 7 -20.68 -12.33 21.48
CA LEU A 7 -20.92 -12.48 20.05
C LEU A 7 -22.33 -12.98 19.76
N LYS A 8 -22.86 -12.55 18.61
CA LYS A 8 -24.10 -13.12 18.04
C LYS A 8 -23.90 -14.61 17.75
N GLU A 9 -24.96 -15.39 17.87
CA GLU A 9 -24.95 -16.83 17.57
C GLU A 9 -24.37 -17.11 16.17
N GLY A 10 -23.41 -18.03 16.09
CA GLY A 10 -22.74 -18.44 14.86
C GLY A 10 -21.65 -17.48 14.36
N ARG A 11 -21.36 -16.38 15.07
CA ARG A 11 -20.31 -15.41 14.73
C ARG A 11 -18.96 -15.67 15.43
N GLU A 12 -18.86 -16.72 16.24
CA GLU A 12 -17.63 -17.16 16.92
C GLU A 12 -16.64 -17.87 15.99
N LYS A 13 -17.07 -18.32 14.81
CA LYS A 13 -16.27 -19.13 13.86
C LYS A 13 -14.91 -18.53 13.50
N SER A 14 -14.81 -17.20 13.42
CA SER A 14 -13.53 -16.52 13.14
C SER A 14 -12.55 -16.64 14.31
N LEU A 15 -13.03 -16.46 15.55
CA LEU A 15 -12.22 -16.60 16.76
C LEU A 15 -11.81 -18.05 17.01
N LEU A 16 -12.68 -19.03 16.71
CA LEU A 16 -12.31 -20.44 16.76
C LEU A 16 -11.18 -20.79 15.78
N ARG A 17 -11.05 -20.04 14.69
CA ARG A 17 -9.91 -20.11 13.74
C ARG A 17 -8.76 -19.16 14.08
N ARG A 18 -8.80 -18.58 15.29
CA ARG A 18 -7.81 -17.64 15.83
C ARG A 18 -7.63 -16.36 15.01
N HIS A 19 -8.68 -15.88 14.36
CA HIS A 19 -8.67 -14.56 13.74
C HIS A 19 -8.55 -13.47 14.83
N PRO A 20 -7.65 -12.48 14.71
CA PRO A 20 -7.39 -11.54 15.80
C PRO A 20 -8.43 -10.42 15.92
N TRP A 21 -9.40 -10.33 15.03
CA TRP A 21 -10.34 -9.22 14.96
C TRP A 21 -11.80 -9.64 15.16
N VAL A 22 -12.53 -8.80 15.89
CA VAL A 22 -14.00 -8.82 16.02
C VAL A 22 -14.56 -7.55 15.41
N PHE A 23 -15.43 -7.70 14.42
CA PHE A 23 -16.11 -6.58 13.77
C PHE A 23 -17.42 -6.25 14.50
N SER A 24 -17.83 -4.98 14.48
CA SER A 24 -19.05 -4.50 15.14
C SER A 24 -20.30 -5.28 14.76
N GLY A 25 -20.40 -5.74 13.51
CA GLY A 25 -21.52 -6.57 13.04
C GLY A 25 -21.66 -7.93 13.74
N ALA A 26 -20.59 -8.44 14.35
CA ALA A 26 -20.57 -9.72 15.08
C ALA A 26 -20.96 -9.58 16.57
N VAL A 27 -20.96 -8.36 17.11
CA VAL A 27 -21.23 -8.09 18.53
C VAL A 27 -22.73 -8.10 18.80
N ALA A 28 -23.17 -8.85 19.80
CA ALA A 28 -24.55 -8.89 20.28
C ALA A 28 -24.76 -7.85 21.40
N GLU A 29 -23.91 -7.91 22.42
CA GLU A 29 -23.96 -7.01 23.59
C GLU A 29 -22.56 -6.83 24.19
N ILE A 30 -22.40 -5.75 24.96
CA ILE A 30 -21.23 -5.48 25.79
C ILE A 30 -21.75 -5.29 27.22
N ASN A 31 -21.34 -6.16 28.13
CA ASN A 31 -21.74 -6.19 29.53
C ASN A 31 -20.69 -5.46 30.37
N GLY A 32 -21.10 -4.35 30.98
CA GLY A 32 -20.21 -3.43 31.72
C GLY A 32 -20.05 -2.08 31.01
N GLU A 33 -19.32 -1.16 31.64
CA GLU A 33 -19.05 0.15 31.06
C GLU A 33 -17.96 0.04 29.98
N PRO A 34 -18.25 0.37 28.70
CA PRO A 34 -17.29 0.22 27.62
C PRO A 34 -16.19 1.28 27.72
N VAL A 35 -15.03 0.89 28.20
CA VAL A 35 -13.84 1.75 28.25
C VAL A 35 -12.98 1.52 27.00
N LYS A 36 -12.68 2.59 26.26
CA LYS A 36 -11.82 2.53 25.06
C LYS A 36 -10.43 2.01 25.42
N GLY A 37 -10.02 0.96 24.73
CA GLY A 37 -8.71 0.31 24.87
C GLY A 37 -8.59 -0.67 26.03
N ALA A 38 -9.55 -0.67 26.97
CA ALA A 38 -9.53 -1.59 28.10
C ALA A 38 -9.68 -3.05 27.65
N ASP A 39 -9.17 -3.95 28.47
CA ASP A 39 -9.29 -5.39 28.22
C ASP A 39 -10.73 -5.86 28.46
N VAL A 40 -11.20 -6.74 27.58
CA VAL A 40 -12.54 -7.29 27.53
C VAL A 40 -12.48 -8.78 27.24
N VAL A 41 -13.25 -9.56 28.00
CA VAL A 41 -13.44 -10.99 27.75
C VAL A 41 -14.44 -11.14 26.60
N ILE A 42 -14.10 -11.93 25.59
CA ILE A 42 -15.01 -12.26 24.49
C ILE A 42 -15.67 -13.61 24.77
N GLY A 43 -17.00 -13.61 24.82
CA GLY A 43 -17.83 -14.81 24.95
C GLY A 43 -18.61 -15.16 23.68
N ASP A 44 -18.94 -16.43 23.52
CA ASP A 44 -19.98 -16.87 22.56
C ASP A 44 -21.39 -16.48 23.04
N SER A 45 -22.43 -16.79 22.26
CA SER A 45 -23.82 -16.49 22.64
C SER A 45 -24.34 -17.24 23.87
N LYS A 46 -23.53 -18.13 24.45
CA LYS A 46 -23.78 -18.87 25.70
C LYS A 46 -22.80 -18.46 26.81
N HIS A 47 -22.06 -17.36 26.62
CA HIS A 47 -21.05 -16.84 27.54
C HIS A 47 -19.85 -17.78 27.76
N HIS A 48 -19.58 -18.73 26.86
CA HIS A 48 -18.34 -19.49 26.92
C HIS A 48 -17.16 -18.63 26.44
N PHE A 49 -16.05 -18.69 27.17
CA PHE A 49 -14.83 -17.96 26.83
C PHE A 49 -14.33 -18.30 25.42
N LEU A 50 -13.97 -17.26 24.66
CA LEU A 50 -13.33 -17.39 23.35
C LEU A 50 -11.94 -16.74 23.32
N ALA A 51 -11.79 -15.55 23.91
CA ALA A 51 -10.55 -14.79 23.88
C ALA A 51 -10.56 -13.63 24.90
N LEU A 52 -9.37 -13.12 25.23
CA LEU A 52 -9.17 -11.84 25.89
C LEU A 52 -8.65 -10.82 24.85
N ALA A 53 -9.27 -9.65 24.81
CA ALA A 53 -9.07 -8.66 23.74
C ALA A 53 -9.08 -7.23 24.29
N SER A 54 -8.63 -6.25 23.51
CA SER A 54 -8.87 -4.83 23.78
C SER A 54 -10.15 -4.35 23.09
N LEU A 55 -10.92 -3.51 23.76
CA LEU A 55 -12.15 -2.91 23.21
C LEU A 55 -11.87 -1.60 22.46
N SER A 56 -12.56 -1.37 21.35
CA SER A 56 -12.57 -0.11 20.58
C SER A 56 -14.01 0.24 20.20
N PRO A 57 -14.79 0.87 21.09
CA PRO A 57 -16.24 1.03 20.91
C PRO A 57 -16.64 1.80 19.65
N GLU A 58 -15.81 2.76 19.24
CA GLU A 58 -16.07 3.65 18.10
C GLU A 58 -15.58 3.06 16.76
N SER A 59 -14.78 1.99 16.79
CA SER A 59 -14.21 1.35 15.60
C SER A 59 -15.15 0.30 15.01
N ARG A 60 -15.14 0.17 13.67
CA ARG A 60 -15.74 -0.99 12.99
C ARG A 60 -15.06 -2.30 13.40
N LEU A 61 -13.79 -2.23 13.79
CA LEU A 61 -13.06 -3.31 14.45
C LEU A 61 -13.21 -3.14 15.97
N THR A 62 -14.35 -3.59 16.49
CA THR A 62 -14.76 -3.35 17.87
C THR A 62 -13.85 -4.02 18.91
N ALA A 63 -13.23 -5.14 18.59
CA ALA A 63 -12.23 -5.72 19.49
C ALA A 63 -11.06 -6.38 18.73
N ARG A 64 -9.89 -6.38 19.37
CA ARG A 64 -8.67 -7.02 18.87
C ARG A 64 -8.09 -7.94 19.94
N VAL A 65 -7.86 -9.20 19.58
CA VAL A 65 -7.48 -10.26 20.51
C VAL A 65 -6.01 -10.14 20.95
N TRP A 66 -5.78 -10.12 22.26
CA TRP A 66 -4.45 -10.27 22.86
C TRP A 66 -4.06 -11.74 23.00
N THR A 67 -5.00 -12.56 23.49
CA THR A 67 -4.76 -13.98 23.74
C THR A 67 -6.04 -14.81 23.65
N PHE A 68 -5.85 -16.09 23.34
CA PHE A 68 -6.88 -17.12 23.35
C PHE A 68 -6.76 -18.04 24.57
N GLN A 69 -5.92 -17.67 25.55
CA GLN A 69 -5.72 -18.39 26.81
C GLN A 69 -6.50 -17.67 27.91
N GLU A 70 -7.39 -18.40 28.57
CA GLU A 70 -8.29 -17.85 29.60
C GLU A 70 -7.53 -17.41 30.86
N ASP A 71 -6.43 -18.09 31.17
CA ASP A 71 -5.59 -17.88 32.35
C ASP A 71 -4.42 -16.90 32.11
N GLU A 72 -4.26 -16.35 30.90
CA GLU A 72 -3.20 -15.39 30.58
C GLU A 72 -3.67 -13.95 30.81
N ALA A 73 -3.13 -13.30 31.85
CA ALA A 73 -3.31 -11.86 32.09
C ALA A 73 -2.54 -11.01 31.06
N VAL A 74 -3.10 -9.86 30.69
CA VAL A 74 -2.48 -8.85 29.81
C VAL A 74 -1.81 -7.78 30.68
N ASP A 75 -0.65 -8.13 31.20
CA ASP A 75 0.18 -7.28 32.07
C ASP A 75 1.56 -7.04 31.45
N GLN A 76 2.46 -6.38 32.17
CA GLN A 76 3.84 -6.16 31.70
C GLN A 76 4.53 -7.47 31.27
N ALA A 77 4.33 -8.56 32.03
CA ALA A 77 4.95 -9.85 31.73
C ALA A 77 4.40 -10.44 30.43
N PHE A 78 3.13 -10.22 30.10
CA PHE A 78 2.57 -10.57 28.79
C PHE A 78 3.30 -9.87 27.65
N PHE A 79 3.47 -8.55 27.73
CA PHE A 79 4.17 -7.79 26.69
C PHE A 79 5.63 -8.22 26.57
N ASP A 80 6.33 -8.43 27.70
CA ASP A 80 7.70 -8.93 27.71
C ASP A 80 7.83 -10.29 27.00
N ARG A 81 6.90 -11.23 27.27
CA ARG A 81 6.86 -12.54 26.60
C ARG A 81 6.63 -12.40 25.09
N ARG A 82 5.71 -11.53 24.67
CA ARG A 82 5.42 -11.29 23.24
C ARG A 82 6.62 -10.68 22.53
N PHE A 83 7.26 -9.68 23.13
CA PHE A 83 8.49 -9.08 22.59
C PHE A 83 9.63 -10.09 22.49
N GLN A 84 9.84 -10.91 23.53
CA GLN A 84 10.88 -11.93 23.52
C GLN A 84 10.64 -12.97 22.42
N LYS A 85 9.40 -13.41 22.24
CA LYS A 85 9.02 -14.33 21.15
C LYS A 85 9.32 -13.71 19.78
N ALA A 86 8.91 -12.47 19.56
CA ALA A 86 9.15 -11.77 18.31
C ALA A 86 10.65 -11.57 18.04
N PHE A 87 11.43 -11.21 19.06
CA PHE A 87 12.89 -11.07 18.98
C PHE A 87 13.58 -12.37 18.60
N LYS A 88 13.20 -13.49 19.24
CA LYS A 88 13.71 -14.83 18.90
C LYS A 88 13.41 -15.19 17.44
N LEU A 89 12.22 -14.86 16.94
CA LEU A 89 11.86 -15.05 15.54
C LEU A 89 12.77 -14.25 14.60
N ARG A 90 13.05 -12.98 14.90
CA ARG A 90 13.96 -12.15 14.07
C ARG A 90 15.38 -12.69 14.07
N LYS A 91 15.89 -13.12 15.23
CA LYS A 91 17.20 -13.79 15.32
C LYS A 91 17.25 -15.04 14.45
N ALA A 92 16.22 -15.88 14.49
CA ALA A 92 16.16 -17.08 13.67
C ALA A 92 16.07 -16.75 12.17
N ALA A 93 15.30 -15.73 11.79
CA ALA A 93 15.10 -15.35 10.39
C ALA A 93 16.32 -14.68 9.75
N PHE A 94 17.04 -13.84 10.50
CA PHE A 94 18.22 -13.12 9.99
C PHE A 94 19.55 -13.84 10.26
N GLY A 95 19.60 -14.75 11.23
CA GLY A 95 20.85 -15.27 11.79
C GLY A 95 21.54 -14.21 12.65
N ALA A 96 22.22 -13.26 12.02
CA ALA A 96 22.73 -12.06 12.66
C ALA A 96 21.72 -10.93 12.54
N LEU A 97 21.33 -10.31 13.64
CA LEU A 97 20.41 -9.19 13.59
C LEU A 97 21.06 -8.00 12.87
N PRO A 98 20.35 -7.37 11.94
CA PRO A 98 20.81 -6.14 11.29
C PRO A 98 20.75 -4.95 12.27
N ASP A 99 21.47 -3.88 11.95
CA ASP A 99 21.44 -2.63 12.71
C ASP A 99 20.03 -2.01 12.79
N ALA A 100 19.20 -2.21 11.77
CA ALA A 100 17.80 -1.78 11.79
C ALA A 100 16.86 -2.88 11.34
N PHE A 101 15.74 -3.09 12.03
CA PHE A 101 14.73 -4.09 11.67
C PHE A 101 13.41 -3.88 12.40
N ARG A 102 12.34 -4.46 11.86
CA ARG A 102 11.07 -4.54 12.56
C ARG A 102 11.08 -5.62 13.63
N LEU A 103 11.00 -5.22 14.89
CA LEU A 103 10.89 -6.12 16.03
C LEU A 103 9.45 -6.64 16.21
N ILE A 104 8.45 -5.75 16.22
CA ILE A 104 7.03 -6.11 16.34
C ILE A 104 6.27 -5.68 15.09
N ASN A 105 5.50 -6.59 14.52
CA ASN A 105 4.68 -6.39 13.32
C ASN A 105 3.20 -6.71 13.58
N ALA A 106 2.60 -5.95 14.48
CA ALA A 106 1.17 -5.94 14.78
C ALA A 106 0.61 -7.34 15.08
N GLU A 107 -0.52 -7.70 14.47
CA GLU A 107 -1.21 -8.98 14.65
C GLU A 107 -0.30 -10.19 14.40
N SER A 108 0.68 -10.07 13.50
CA SER A 108 1.58 -11.19 13.15
C SER A 108 2.47 -11.62 14.32
N ASP A 109 2.70 -10.72 15.27
CA ASP A 109 3.47 -10.99 16.49
C ASP A 109 2.59 -11.12 17.75
N GLY A 110 1.26 -11.19 17.56
CA GLY A 110 0.31 -11.31 18.66
C GLY A 110 0.13 -10.02 19.47
N LEU A 111 0.44 -8.86 18.87
CA LEU A 111 0.22 -7.54 19.47
C LEU A 111 -0.55 -6.63 18.48
N PRO A 112 -1.87 -6.83 18.30
CA PRO A 112 -2.65 -6.08 17.30
C PRO A 112 -2.55 -4.56 17.44
N GLY A 113 -2.16 -3.89 16.35
CA GLY A 113 -1.99 -2.43 16.34
C GLY A 113 -0.69 -1.92 16.96
N VAL A 114 0.25 -2.79 17.36
CA VAL A 114 1.58 -2.40 17.84
C VAL A 114 2.62 -2.66 16.76
N ILE A 115 3.37 -1.63 16.38
CA ILE A 115 4.56 -1.77 15.54
C ILE A 115 5.74 -1.23 16.31
N VAL A 116 6.86 -1.96 16.29
CA VAL A 116 8.13 -1.52 16.88
C VAL A 116 9.25 -1.79 15.89
N ASP A 117 9.91 -0.73 15.45
CA ASP A 117 11.09 -0.79 14.59
C ASP A 117 12.33 -0.40 15.40
N ILE A 118 13.39 -1.21 15.31
CA ILE A 118 14.70 -0.97 15.92
C ILE A 118 15.61 -0.29 14.90
N TYR A 119 16.34 0.72 15.34
CA TYR A 119 17.35 1.46 14.59
C TYR A 119 18.56 1.71 15.48
N GLY A 120 19.63 0.94 15.28
CA GLY A 120 20.78 0.90 16.17
C GLY A 120 20.35 0.53 17.58
N ASP A 121 20.65 1.41 18.53
CA ASP A 121 20.30 1.24 19.94
C ASP A 121 18.91 1.80 20.31
N TYR A 122 18.11 2.27 19.35
CA TYR A 122 16.85 2.96 19.62
C TYR A 122 15.65 2.27 18.99
N ALA A 123 14.47 2.44 19.60
CA ALA A 123 13.21 1.93 19.10
C ALA A 123 12.27 3.07 18.68
N VAL A 124 11.54 2.86 17.59
CA VAL A 124 10.40 3.68 17.19
C VAL A 124 9.14 2.85 17.20
N CYS A 125 8.19 3.25 18.04
CA CYS A 125 6.90 2.59 18.23
C CYS A 125 5.79 3.32 17.48
N GLN A 126 4.87 2.58 16.90
CA GLN A 126 3.61 3.10 16.36
C GLN A 126 2.47 2.29 16.98
N LEU A 127 1.59 2.99 17.71
CA LEU A 127 0.44 2.44 18.41
C LEU A 127 -0.81 2.89 17.66
N SER A 128 -1.45 1.97 16.94
CA SER A 128 -2.53 2.32 16.01
C SER A 128 -3.90 1.80 16.41
N SER A 129 -4.02 1.02 17.48
CA SER A 129 -5.27 0.50 18.03
C SER A 129 -5.57 1.09 19.41
N ALA A 130 -6.84 1.09 19.82
CA ALA A 130 -7.25 1.51 21.17
C ALA A 130 -6.51 0.74 22.28
N GLY A 131 -6.36 -0.58 22.13
CA GLY A 131 -5.63 -1.41 23.09
C GLY A 131 -4.13 -1.10 23.16
N ALA A 132 -3.49 -0.86 22.01
CA ALA A 132 -2.09 -0.46 21.99
C ALA A 132 -1.88 0.90 22.67
N ASP A 133 -2.84 1.81 22.53
CA ASP A 133 -2.82 3.12 23.18
C ASP A 133 -3.00 3.04 24.70
N PHE A 134 -3.90 2.15 25.14
CA PHE A 134 -4.21 1.91 26.54
C PHE A 134 -3.01 1.30 27.29
N HIS A 135 -2.38 0.28 26.71
CA HIS A 135 -1.20 -0.41 27.26
C HIS A 135 0.13 0.23 26.83
N ARG A 136 0.11 1.54 26.54
CA ARG A 136 1.27 2.28 26.01
C ARG A 136 2.51 2.14 26.90
N ALA A 137 2.32 2.24 28.22
CA ALA A 137 3.42 2.19 29.17
C ALA A 137 4.09 0.82 29.17
N GLU A 138 3.30 -0.24 29.19
CA GLU A 138 3.76 -1.63 29.20
C GLU A 138 4.52 -1.98 27.92
N ILE A 139 4.00 -1.52 26.78
CA ILE A 139 4.64 -1.68 25.47
C ILE A 139 5.98 -0.92 25.41
N ALA A 140 6.03 0.30 25.94
CA ALA A 140 7.26 1.08 25.99
C ALA A 140 8.32 0.41 26.86
N ASN A 141 7.93 -0.07 28.04
CA ASN A 141 8.82 -0.81 28.96
C ASN A 141 9.34 -2.10 28.30
N ALA A 142 8.47 -2.86 27.62
CA ALA A 142 8.90 -4.07 26.91
C ALA A 142 9.88 -3.77 25.77
N ALA A 143 9.73 -2.62 25.10
CA ALA A 143 10.65 -2.17 24.05
C ALA A 143 12.04 -1.78 24.60
N LEU A 144 12.12 -1.24 25.83
CA LEU A 144 13.39 -0.86 26.47
C LEU A 144 14.32 -2.05 26.76
N HIS A 145 13.81 -3.28 26.76
CA HIS A 145 14.67 -4.47 26.81
C HIS A 145 15.54 -4.66 25.55
N TYR A 146 15.23 -3.94 24.47
CA TYR A 146 15.89 -4.07 23.16
C TYR A 146 16.45 -2.75 22.63
N ALA A 147 16.28 -1.67 23.37
CA ALA A 147 16.70 -0.32 22.98
C ALA A 147 16.98 0.53 24.23
N LYS A 148 17.90 1.49 24.11
CA LYS A 148 18.21 2.48 25.17
C LYS A 148 17.12 3.54 25.30
N GLY A 149 16.43 3.84 24.20
CA GLY A 149 15.38 4.86 24.13
C GLY A 149 14.28 4.47 23.15
N VAL A 150 13.06 4.88 23.45
CA VAL A 150 11.84 4.59 22.69
C VAL A 150 11.17 5.90 22.30
N TYR A 151 10.83 6.04 21.03
CA TYR A 151 10.11 7.18 20.49
C TYR A 151 8.82 6.76 19.83
N GLU A 152 7.75 7.53 20.02
CA GLU A 152 6.45 7.28 19.44
C GLU A 152 6.26 8.02 18.12
N ARG A 153 5.76 7.29 17.10
CA ARG A 153 5.29 7.76 15.80
C ARG A 153 3.90 7.22 15.50
N SER A 154 2.96 7.58 16.36
CA SER A 154 1.53 7.29 16.24
C SER A 154 0.79 8.45 15.55
N ASP A 155 1.45 9.19 14.66
CA ASP A 155 0.89 10.25 13.83
C ASP A 155 0.33 9.69 12.51
N VAL A 156 -0.50 8.64 12.63
CA VAL A 156 -1.07 7.90 11.48
C VAL A 156 -2.59 8.00 11.43
N ASP A 157 -3.13 8.20 10.22
CA ASP A 157 -4.58 8.35 9.96
C ASP A 157 -5.42 7.16 10.45
N SER A 158 -4.82 5.98 10.62
CA SER A 158 -5.53 4.81 11.15
C SER A 158 -6.10 5.02 12.54
N ARG A 159 -5.50 5.91 13.35
CA ARG A 159 -5.97 6.22 14.72
C ARG A 159 -7.31 6.93 14.76
N ILE A 160 -7.62 7.71 13.72
CA ILE A 160 -8.94 8.36 13.56
C ILE A 160 -10.06 7.31 13.57
N LYS A 161 -9.81 6.13 12.98
CA LYS A 161 -10.78 5.03 12.94
C LYS A 161 -11.01 4.35 14.29
N GLU A 162 -10.11 4.59 15.24
CA GLU A 162 -10.15 4.07 16.62
C GLU A 162 -10.61 5.18 17.60
N GLY A 163 -10.93 6.38 17.10
CA GLY A 163 -11.28 7.53 17.91
C GLY A 163 -10.11 8.05 18.76
N LEU A 164 -8.89 7.96 18.23
CA LEU A 164 -7.66 8.36 18.91
C LEU A 164 -7.03 9.57 18.21
N GLU A 165 -6.55 10.50 19.01
CA GLU A 165 -5.75 11.62 18.52
C GLU A 165 -4.34 11.15 18.10
N PRO A 166 -3.71 11.80 17.10
CA PRO A 166 -2.30 11.57 16.78
C PRO A 166 -1.40 11.77 18.01
N SER A 167 -0.40 10.90 18.18
CA SER A 167 0.63 11.05 19.22
C SER A 167 2.03 10.85 18.64
N CYS A 168 2.97 11.71 19.02
CA CYS A 168 4.34 11.67 18.57
C CYS A 168 5.25 12.32 19.61
N GLY A 169 6.37 11.68 19.93
CA GLY A 169 7.31 12.21 20.92
C GLY A 169 8.17 11.14 21.59
N PRO A 170 9.12 11.56 22.45
CA PRO A 170 9.82 10.63 23.33
C PRO A 170 8.82 9.84 24.18
N LEU A 171 9.00 8.53 24.26
CA LEU A 171 8.07 7.64 24.96
C LEU A 171 8.67 7.07 26.24
N ALA A 172 9.91 6.55 26.19
CA ALA A 172 10.60 6.02 27.38
C ALA A 172 12.13 5.93 27.16
N GLY A 173 12.90 5.87 28.24
CA GLY A 173 14.36 5.70 28.21
C GLY A 173 15.13 6.94 27.76
N GLU A 174 16.29 6.73 27.16
CA GLU A 174 17.17 7.79 26.66
C GLU A 174 16.53 8.57 25.50
N GLU A 175 16.87 9.86 25.39
CA GLU A 175 16.43 10.67 24.25
C GLU A 175 17.10 10.18 22.96
N LEU A 176 16.30 10.01 21.90
CA LEU A 176 16.83 9.64 20.58
C LEU A 176 17.63 10.80 19.97
N PRO A 177 18.77 10.54 19.31
CA PRO A 177 19.50 11.56 18.58
C PRO A 177 18.64 12.16 17.46
N ALA A 178 19.05 13.33 16.95
CA ALA A 178 18.33 14.01 15.87
C ALA A 178 18.24 13.14 14.60
N THR A 179 19.29 12.38 14.32
CA THR A 179 19.37 11.40 13.24
C THR A 179 19.98 10.11 13.74
N ILE A 180 19.44 8.98 13.30
CA ILE A 180 19.97 7.65 13.59
C ILE A 180 20.57 7.08 12.30
N GLU A 181 21.84 6.69 12.38
CA GLU A 181 22.52 5.99 11.30
C GLU A 181 22.46 4.48 11.53
N PHE A 182 22.33 3.72 10.45
CA PHE A 182 22.33 2.26 10.48
C PHE A 182 22.84 1.69 9.16
N THR A 183 23.33 0.45 9.19
CA THR A 183 23.82 -0.24 8.00
C THR A 183 22.85 -1.32 7.55
N GLU A 184 22.57 -1.38 6.25
CA GLU A 184 21.86 -2.50 5.63
C GLU A 184 22.58 -2.88 4.33
N ASN A 185 22.94 -4.16 4.18
CA ASN A 185 23.64 -4.70 3.00
C ASN A 185 24.92 -3.90 2.63
N GLY A 186 25.65 -3.42 3.63
CA GLY A 186 26.86 -2.60 3.43
C GLY A 186 26.60 -1.19 2.91
N VAL A 187 25.36 -0.70 2.97
CA VAL A 187 24.98 0.68 2.71
C VAL A 187 24.64 1.36 4.04
N ARG A 188 25.27 2.52 4.29
CA ARG A 188 24.95 3.34 5.45
C ARG A 188 23.75 4.25 5.12
N TYR A 189 22.71 4.13 5.91
CA TYR A 189 21.51 4.96 5.84
C TYR A 189 21.45 5.88 7.06
N SER A 190 20.74 7.00 6.91
CA SER A 190 20.40 7.91 7.99
C SER A 190 18.91 8.19 7.96
N MET A 191 18.27 8.19 9.12
CA MET A 191 16.86 8.51 9.26
C MET A 191 16.65 9.51 10.40
N ASN A 192 15.60 10.32 10.29
CA ASN A 192 15.17 11.22 11.35
C ASN A 192 13.87 10.68 11.95
N PRO A 193 13.84 10.26 13.23
CA PRO A 193 12.65 9.67 13.82
C PRO A 193 11.51 10.69 13.97
N ARG A 194 11.81 12.00 14.01
CA ARG A 194 10.84 13.09 14.21
C ARG A 194 10.17 13.55 12.91
N THR A 195 10.91 13.56 11.80
CA THR A 195 10.41 14.11 10.51
C THR A 195 10.30 13.07 9.39
N GLY A 196 10.80 11.85 9.60
CA GLY A 196 10.73 10.78 8.62
C GLY A 196 9.29 10.28 8.40
N HIS A 197 9.03 9.67 7.24
CA HIS A 197 7.76 9.01 6.94
C HIS A 197 7.65 7.70 7.72
N LYS A 198 6.42 7.31 8.09
CA LYS A 198 6.16 6.14 8.95
C LYS A 198 6.97 6.23 10.26
N THR A 199 7.73 5.19 10.59
CA THR A 199 8.64 5.11 11.74
C THR A 199 10.04 5.66 11.45
N GLY A 200 10.24 6.34 10.31
CA GLY A 200 11.52 6.96 9.91
C GLY A 200 12.11 6.39 8.63
N PHE A 201 11.91 5.10 8.34
CA PHE A 201 12.42 4.43 7.14
C PHE A 201 11.54 3.25 6.71
N TYR A 202 11.60 2.89 5.42
CA TYR A 202 10.85 1.77 4.85
C TYR A 202 11.66 0.47 5.00
N LEU A 203 11.69 -0.11 6.20
CA LEU A 203 12.40 -1.37 6.47
C LEU A 203 11.82 -2.56 5.69
N ASP A 204 10.52 -2.52 5.36
CA ASP A 204 9.82 -3.47 4.51
C ASP A 204 10.44 -3.63 3.10
N GLN A 205 11.13 -2.59 2.61
CA GLN A 205 11.76 -2.58 1.29
C GLN A 205 13.21 -3.11 1.28
N ARG A 206 13.70 -3.74 2.36
CA ARG A 206 15.07 -4.27 2.45
C ARG A 206 15.44 -5.20 1.29
N LEU A 207 14.63 -6.23 1.05
CA LEU A 207 14.92 -7.22 0.02
C LEU A 207 14.80 -6.61 -1.38
N SER A 208 13.88 -5.67 -1.58
CA SER A 208 13.77 -4.90 -2.81
C SER A 208 15.02 -4.06 -3.06
N ARG A 209 15.56 -3.39 -2.04
CA ARG A 209 16.82 -2.63 -2.16
C ARG A 209 18.00 -3.55 -2.48
N LEU A 210 18.07 -4.74 -1.88
CA LEU A 210 19.08 -5.75 -2.22
C LEU A 210 18.94 -6.22 -3.68
N ALA A 211 17.72 -6.45 -4.16
CA ALA A 211 17.48 -6.81 -5.55
C ALA A 211 17.94 -5.71 -6.52
N VAL A 212 17.65 -4.44 -6.20
CA VAL A 212 18.14 -3.29 -6.98
C VAL A 212 19.66 -3.18 -6.95
N MET A 213 20.29 -3.39 -5.80
CA MET A 213 21.75 -3.43 -5.66
C MET A 213 22.35 -4.48 -6.60
N ASN A 214 21.82 -5.71 -6.59
CA ASN A 214 22.32 -6.79 -7.45
C ASN A 214 22.09 -6.49 -8.94
N ALA A 215 20.94 -5.90 -9.29
CA ALA A 215 20.61 -5.55 -10.68
C ALA A 215 21.42 -4.37 -11.23
N ALA A 216 21.94 -3.50 -10.36
CA ALA A 216 22.70 -2.31 -10.75
C ALA A 216 24.19 -2.58 -11.08
N LYS A 217 24.65 -3.83 -10.96
CA LYS A 217 26.07 -4.19 -11.12
C LYS A 217 26.69 -3.75 -12.44
N ASP A 218 25.95 -3.90 -13.53
CA ASP A 218 26.40 -3.57 -14.88
C ASP A 218 25.66 -2.34 -15.45
N ALA A 219 24.96 -1.58 -14.60
CA ALA A 219 24.17 -0.43 -15.02
C ALA A 219 25.00 0.86 -15.03
N GLU A 220 25.15 1.49 -16.20
CA GLU A 220 25.83 2.80 -16.27
C GLU A 220 25.02 3.91 -15.57
N ASN A 221 23.69 3.86 -15.69
CA ASN A 221 22.76 4.87 -15.21
C ASN A 221 21.53 4.24 -14.56
N VAL A 222 21.09 4.77 -13.41
CA VAL A 222 19.89 4.33 -12.70
C VAL A 222 18.98 5.52 -12.42
N LEU A 223 17.70 5.41 -12.77
CA LEU A 223 16.68 6.38 -12.41
C LEU A 223 15.86 5.86 -11.22
N ASN A 224 15.90 6.59 -10.11
CA ASN A 224 15.14 6.32 -8.90
C ASN A 224 14.00 7.34 -8.75
N CYS A 225 12.79 6.96 -9.20
CA CYS A 225 11.60 7.79 -9.06
C CYS A 225 10.94 7.63 -7.69
N PHE A 226 10.35 8.70 -7.16
CA PHE A 226 9.74 8.76 -5.82
C PHE A 226 10.72 8.30 -4.73
N CYS A 227 11.96 8.78 -4.86
CA CYS A 227 13.11 8.17 -4.18
C CYS A 227 13.10 8.27 -2.66
N TYR A 228 12.19 9.07 -2.07
CA TYR A 228 12.16 9.39 -0.65
C TYR A 228 13.59 9.79 -0.18
N THR A 229 14.14 9.22 0.88
CA THR A 229 15.51 9.49 1.35
C THR A 229 16.61 8.88 0.46
N GLY A 230 16.29 8.42 -0.75
CA GLY A 230 17.26 7.91 -1.72
C GLY A 230 17.62 6.43 -1.51
N GLY A 231 16.86 5.68 -0.71
CA GLY A 231 17.23 4.33 -0.27
C GLY A 231 17.61 3.36 -1.40
N PHE A 232 16.82 3.33 -2.48
CA PHE A 232 17.09 2.53 -3.67
C PHE A 232 18.27 3.05 -4.50
N GLY A 233 18.48 4.37 -4.51
CA GLY A 233 19.59 5.00 -5.22
C GLY A 233 20.93 4.65 -4.59
N LEU A 234 21.03 4.74 -3.26
CA LEU A 234 22.22 4.34 -2.52
C LEU A 234 22.51 2.85 -2.69
N ALA A 235 21.47 2.01 -2.70
CA ALA A 235 21.62 0.58 -2.98
C ALA A 235 22.14 0.32 -4.40
N ALA A 236 21.63 1.05 -5.41
CA ALA A 236 22.09 0.93 -6.79
C ALA A 236 23.57 1.34 -6.94
N VAL A 237 23.99 2.46 -6.33
CA VAL A 237 25.40 2.88 -6.33
C VAL A 237 26.30 1.83 -5.69
N ARG A 238 25.87 1.24 -4.57
CA ARG A 238 26.62 0.17 -3.90
C ARG A 238 26.79 -1.07 -4.77
N GLY A 239 25.81 -1.35 -5.63
CA GLY A 239 25.80 -2.47 -6.55
C GLY A 239 26.78 -2.35 -7.71
N GLY A 240 27.15 -1.13 -8.11
CA GLY A 240 27.95 -0.84 -9.30
C GLY A 240 27.40 0.29 -10.16
N GLY A 241 26.18 0.77 -9.88
CA GLY A 241 25.54 1.85 -10.63
C GLY A 241 26.32 3.16 -10.53
N THR A 242 26.91 3.62 -11.63
CA THR A 242 27.81 4.79 -11.62
C THR A 242 27.09 6.12 -11.42
N GLN A 243 25.87 6.27 -11.95
CA GLN A 243 25.08 7.50 -11.80
C GLN A 243 23.63 7.17 -11.41
N THR A 244 23.15 7.72 -10.29
CA THR A 244 21.74 7.64 -9.91
C THR A 244 21.06 9.00 -10.04
N ILE A 245 19.98 9.07 -10.80
CA ILE A 245 19.10 10.24 -10.92
C ILE A 245 17.89 10.01 -10.00
N CYS A 246 17.66 10.91 -9.05
CA CYS A 246 16.56 10.80 -8.08
C CYS A 246 15.43 11.77 -8.44
N SER A 247 14.17 11.30 -8.50
CA SER A 247 13.00 12.16 -8.65
C SER A 247 12.16 12.15 -7.38
N LYS A 248 11.94 13.32 -6.78
CA LYS A 248 11.23 13.50 -5.52
C LYS A 248 10.42 14.80 -5.64
N LYS A 249 9.11 14.74 -5.82
CA LYS A 249 8.26 15.91 -5.44
C LYS A 249 7.97 15.74 -3.93
N CYS A 250 8.11 16.69 -3.00
CA CYS A 250 8.43 18.13 -2.97
C CYS A 250 9.35 18.44 -1.75
N THR A 251 10.47 19.17 -1.90
CA THR A 251 11.15 20.12 -0.93
C THR A 251 12.60 20.43 -1.39
N PRO A 252 13.24 21.56 -0.95
CA PRO A 252 14.13 22.35 -1.81
C PRO A 252 15.59 21.91 -2.01
N ASP A 253 16.21 21.10 -1.14
CA ASP A 253 17.69 20.97 -1.16
C ASP A 253 18.23 19.55 -1.40
N ALA A 254 18.01 19.04 -2.61
CA ALA A 254 18.84 18.03 -3.29
C ALA A 254 18.43 18.00 -4.78
N LEU A 255 19.38 17.98 -5.73
CA LEU A 255 19.15 18.09 -7.19
C LEU A 255 17.78 17.53 -7.66
N VAL A 256 16.95 18.47 -8.14
CA VAL A 256 15.51 18.58 -7.84
C VAL A 256 14.59 18.18 -9.00
N ALA A 257 15.11 17.86 -10.20
CA ALA A 257 14.29 17.82 -11.42
C ALA A 257 14.66 16.77 -12.46
N ILE A 258 13.64 16.34 -13.21
CA ILE A 258 13.74 15.62 -14.50
C ILE A 258 14.66 16.44 -15.44
N PRO A 259 15.63 15.84 -16.16
CA PRO A 259 16.50 16.56 -17.09
C PRO A 259 15.71 17.48 -18.04
N LYS A 260 16.26 18.66 -18.36
CA LYS A 260 15.60 19.62 -19.24
C LYS A 260 15.25 18.94 -20.58
N GLY A 261 13.96 18.96 -20.93
CA GLY A 261 13.46 18.31 -22.14
C GLY A 261 13.13 16.82 -21.97
N MET A 262 13.08 16.30 -20.73
CA MET A 262 12.54 14.97 -20.41
C MET A 262 11.22 15.06 -19.64
N GLU A 263 10.47 13.97 -19.63
CA GLU A 263 9.21 13.77 -18.89
C GLU A 263 9.17 12.37 -18.26
N ILE A 264 8.39 12.21 -17.19
CA ILE A 264 8.05 10.90 -16.61
C ILE A 264 6.68 10.51 -17.14
N VAL A 265 6.57 9.30 -17.68
CA VAL A 265 5.30 8.72 -18.13
C VAL A 265 5.10 7.35 -17.50
N GLU A 266 3.86 7.08 -17.11
CA GLU A 266 3.40 5.79 -16.64
C GLU A 266 2.56 5.14 -17.73
N SER A 267 2.86 3.89 -18.10
CA SER A 267 2.04 3.14 -19.04
C SER A 267 0.70 2.73 -18.42
N PRO A 268 -0.30 2.34 -19.22
CA PRO A 268 -1.58 1.81 -18.70
C PRO A 268 -1.42 0.64 -17.70
N ASN A 269 -0.32 -0.11 -17.80
CA ASN A 269 0.04 -1.25 -16.95
C ASN A 269 1.02 -0.90 -15.82
N GLY A 270 1.20 0.39 -15.49
CA GLY A 270 2.00 0.82 -14.33
C GLY A 270 3.52 0.82 -14.55
N LYS A 271 4.01 0.70 -15.79
CA LYS A 271 5.43 0.83 -16.10
C LYS A 271 5.81 2.31 -16.14
N VAL A 272 6.60 2.77 -15.17
CA VAL A 272 7.11 4.14 -15.12
C VAL A 272 8.41 4.25 -15.94
N SER A 273 8.50 5.25 -16.81
CA SER A 273 9.69 5.52 -17.62
C SER A 273 9.99 7.02 -17.68
N CYS A 274 11.26 7.39 -17.85
CA CYS A 274 11.66 8.75 -18.19
C CYS A 274 12.09 8.80 -19.65
N ARG A 275 11.49 9.70 -20.43
CA ARG A 275 11.74 9.85 -21.88
C ARG A 275 11.91 11.31 -22.25
N LYS A 276 12.39 11.61 -23.47
CA LYS A 276 12.37 12.97 -24.01
C LYS A 276 10.91 13.45 -24.11
N LYS A 277 10.65 14.68 -23.65
CA LYS A 277 9.35 15.34 -23.74
C LYS A 277 8.97 15.45 -25.21
N GLN A 278 7.89 14.78 -25.60
CA GLN A 278 7.35 14.87 -26.94
C GLN A 278 6.26 15.93 -26.97
N GLN A 279 6.26 16.77 -28.00
CA GLN A 279 5.16 17.71 -28.20
C GLN A 279 3.96 16.94 -28.73
N SER A 280 2.86 16.94 -27.97
CA SER A 280 1.61 16.34 -28.39
C SER A 280 0.84 17.29 -29.30
N ALA A 281 0.47 16.83 -30.49
CA ALA A 281 -0.51 17.46 -31.38
C ALA A 281 -1.96 17.20 -30.92
N ILE A 282 -2.16 16.24 -30.03
CA ILE A 282 -3.43 15.99 -29.35
C ILE A 282 -3.66 17.05 -28.28
N LEU A 283 -4.83 17.70 -28.34
CA LEU A 283 -5.26 18.73 -27.42
C LEU A 283 -5.85 18.11 -26.15
N ARG A 284 -5.74 18.82 -25.03
CA ARG A 284 -6.31 18.36 -23.75
C ARG A 284 -7.81 18.07 -23.84
N GLN A 285 -8.56 18.91 -24.56
CA GLN A 285 -10.02 18.76 -24.71
C GLN A 285 -10.42 17.47 -25.43
N GLU A 286 -9.56 16.92 -26.29
CA GLU A 286 -9.83 15.69 -27.04
C GLU A 286 -9.67 14.44 -26.16
N ARG A 287 -8.67 14.46 -25.29
CA ARG A 287 -8.55 13.47 -24.21
C ARG A 287 -9.77 13.57 -23.28
N ASP A 288 -10.09 14.77 -22.80
CA ASP A 288 -11.21 15.01 -21.89
C ASP A 288 -12.55 14.54 -22.51
N LEU A 289 -12.69 14.67 -23.83
CA LEU A 289 -13.84 14.16 -24.59
C LEU A 289 -13.94 12.64 -24.47
N LEU A 290 -12.87 11.90 -24.73
CA LEU A 290 -12.89 10.45 -24.60
C LEU A 290 -13.13 10.02 -23.15
N GLU A 291 -12.47 10.65 -22.17
CA GLU A 291 -12.69 10.36 -20.73
C GLU A 291 -14.15 10.60 -20.31
N LYS A 292 -14.81 11.61 -20.88
CA LYS A 292 -16.22 11.91 -20.64
C LYS A 292 -17.17 10.87 -21.25
N TRP A 293 -16.84 10.32 -22.42
CA TRP A 293 -17.71 9.42 -23.16
C TRP A 293 -17.51 7.95 -22.78
N ILE A 294 -16.30 7.53 -22.42
CA ILE A 294 -15.98 6.13 -22.07
C ILE A 294 -16.94 5.57 -21.00
N PRO A 295 -17.17 6.22 -19.84
CA PRO A 295 -18.07 5.68 -18.82
C PRO A 295 -19.54 5.61 -19.25
N LYS A 296 -19.92 6.38 -20.29
CA LYS A 296 -21.30 6.44 -20.79
C LYS A 296 -21.58 5.41 -21.88
N LEU A 297 -20.54 5.03 -22.62
CA LEU A 297 -20.67 4.23 -23.84
C LEU A 297 -20.08 2.83 -23.67
N SER A 298 -18.98 2.68 -22.94
CA SER A 298 -18.36 1.38 -22.70
C SER A 298 -19.04 0.65 -21.55
N LYS A 299 -19.28 -0.65 -21.73
CA LYS A 299 -19.76 -1.55 -20.66
C LYS A 299 -18.62 -2.08 -19.78
N GLN A 300 -17.36 -1.73 -20.08
CA GLN A 300 -16.22 -2.19 -19.31
C GLN A 300 -15.98 -1.32 -18.07
N ALA A 301 -15.69 -1.98 -16.94
CA ALA A 301 -15.39 -1.30 -15.68
C ALA A 301 -13.98 -0.67 -15.65
N PHE A 302 -13.03 -1.20 -16.43
CA PHE A 302 -11.63 -0.80 -16.43
C PHE A 302 -11.18 -0.42 -17.83
N VAL A 303 -11.14 0.89 -18.10
CA VAL A 303 -10.66 1.44 -19.37
C VAL A 303 -9.67 2.57 -19.07
N LYS A 304 -8.54 2.60 -19.77
CA LYS A 304 -7.52 3.64 -19.66
C LYS A 304 -7.24 4.28 -21.02
N ILE A 305 -6.84 5.55 -21.01
CA ILE A 305 -6.42 6.26 -22.22
C ILE A 305 -4.91 6.53 -22.13
N GLU A 306 -4.17 6.07 -23.13
CA GLU A 306 -2.79 6.46 -23.36
C GLU A 306 -2.75 7.59 -24.41
N VAL A 307 -2.00 8.65 -24.13
CA VAL A 307 -1.79 9.76 -25.07
C VAL A 307 -0.37 9.68 -25.63
N LYS A 308 -0.29 9.62 -26.96
CA LYS A 308 0.95 9.72 -27.75
C LYS A 308 0.93 10.98 -28.60
N PRO A 309 2.04 11.38 -29.25
CA PRO A 309 2.15 12.68 -29.90
C PRO A 309 1.05 12.98 -30.93
N LYS A 310 0.54 11.98 -31.64
CA LYS A 310 -0.56 12.12 -32.60
C LYS A 310 -1.70 11.13 -32.37
N GLU A 311 -1.69 10.39 -31.25
CA GLU A 311 -2.60 9.27 -31.08
C GLU A 311 -3.22 9.25 -29.68
N LEU A 312 -4.49 8.85 -29.61
CA LEU A 312 -5.20 8.48 -28.40
C LEU A 312 -5.47 6.97 -28.47
N ILE A 313 -4.88 6.19 -27.56
CA ILE A 313 -5.09 4.75 -27.50
C ILE A 313 -6.00 4.44 -26.33
N VAL A 314 -7.11 3.76 -26.61
CA VAL A 314 -8.07 3.30 -25.61
C VAL A 314 -7.72 1.85 -25.27
N HIS A 315 -7.32 1.65 -24.02
CA HIS A 315 -7.00 0.34 -23.48
C HIS A 315 -8.16 -0.18 -22.65
N GLY A 316 -8.57 -1.41 -22.91
CA GLY A 316 -9.58 -2.14 -22.17
C GLY A 316 -8.99 -3.35 -21.50
N THR A 317 -9.86 -4.23 -21.01
CA THR A 317 -9.48 -5.50 -20.39
C THR A 317 -10.18 -6.63 -21.12
N GLU A 318 -9.53 -7.76 -21.38
CA GLU A 318 -10.28 -8.93 -21.83
C GLU A 318 -11.20 -9.43 -20.71
N THR A 319 -12.50 -9.49 -21.00
CA THR A 319 -13.54 -10.00 -20.12
C THR A 319 -13.40 -11.52 -19.94
N ALA A 320 -12.36 -12.03 -19.25
CA ALA A 320 -12.34 -13.39 -18.66
C ALA A 320 -11.05 -13.80 -17.90
N ARG A 321 -10.36 -12.93 -17.14
CA ARG A 321 -9.37 -13.39 -16.13
C ARG A 321 -9.77 -13.19 -14.67
N TYR A 322 -11.07 -13.09 -14.38
CA TYR A 322 -11.59 -13.09 -13.00
C TYR A 322 -11.65 -14.49 -12.35
N LYS A 323 -10.95 -15.51 -12.89
CA LYS A 323 -11.02 -16.90 -12.40
C LYS A 323 -10.41 -17.12 -11.00
N SER A 324 -9.88 -16.09 -10.33
CA SER A 324 -9.44 -16.21 -8.93
C SER A 324 -9.55 -14.87 -8.18
N LEU A 325 -10.78 -14.38 -8.01
CA LEU A 325 -11.04 -13.42 -6.93
C LEU A 325 -10.77 -14.11 -5.57
N PRO A 326 -9.98 -13.50 -4.66
CA PRO A 326 -9.91 -13.97 -3.28
C PRO A 326 -11.32 -13.98 -2.68
N ILE A 327 -11.78 -15.15 -2.27
CA ILE A 327 -13.11 -15.35 -1.67
C ILE A 327 -13.25 -14.43 -0.45
N GLY A 328 -14.27 -13.55 -0.44
CA GLY A 328 -14.69 -12.82 0.77
C GLY A 328 -14.52 -11.29 0.77
N ILE A 329 -14.19 -10.63 -0.34
CA ILE A 329 -14.09 -9.16 -0.41
C ILE A 329 -15.42 -8.55 -0.90
N PRO A 330 -16.01 -7.54 -0.19
CA PRO A 330 -17.18 -6.81 -0.66
C PRO A 330 -16.94 -6.13 -2.02
N LEU A 331 -17.91 -6.20 -2.93
CA LEU A 331 -17.81 -5.78 -4.35
C LEU A 331 -17.27 -4.35 -4.53
N GLU A 332 -17.69 -3.44 -3.64
CA GLU A 332 -17.34 -2.01 -3.68
C GLU A 332 -15.86 -1.72 -3.32
N GLY A 333 -15.27 -2.54 -2.43
CA GLY A 333 -13.85 -2.47 -2.09
C GLY A 333 -12.97 -3.30 -3.03
N ALA A 334 -13.54 -4.33 -3.66
CA ALA A 334 -12.85 -5.20 -4.59
C ALA A 334 -12.44 -4.47 -5.88
N LEU A 335 -13.28 -3.57 -6.42
CA LEU A 335 -13.01 -2.88 -7.70
C LEU A 335 -11.71 -2.05 -7.70
N LYS A 336 -11.44 -1.27 -6.65
CA LYS A 336 -10.17 -0.50 -6.51
C LYS A 336 -8.94 -1.39 -6.32
N LEU A 337 -9.13 -2.57 -5.73
CA LEU A 337 -8.06 -3.55 -5.57
C LEU A 337 -7.79 -4.28 -6.88
N LEU A 338 -8.85 -4.66 -7.60
CA LEU A 338 -8.79 -5.31 -8.91
C LEU A 338 -8.08 -4.43 -9.93
N GLU A 339 -8.32 -3.12 -9.94
CA GLU A 339 -7.63 -2.18 -10.85
C GLU A 339 -6.09 -2.31 -10.82
N LYS A 340 -5.52 -2.72 -9.68
CA LYS A 340 -4.06 -2.92 -9.51
C LYS A 340 -3.52 -4.23 -10.10
N PHE A 341 -4.39 -5.21 -10.34
CA PHE A 341 -4.05 -6.53 -10.86
C PHE A 341 -4.55 -6.78 -12.28
N VAL A 342 -5.23 -5.79 -12.85
CA VAL A 342 -5.78 -5.83 -14.19
C VAL A 342 -4.69 -5.50 -15.20
N VAL A 343 -4.58 -6.32 -16.23
CA VAL A 343 -3.75 -6.05 -17.42
C VAL A 343 -4.62 -5.36 -18.45
N TYR A 344 -4.12 -4.23 -18.94
CA TYR A 344 -4.74 -3.39 -19.95
C TYR A 344 -4.14 -3.67 -21.32
N GLU A 345 -5.01 -3.89 -22.29
CA GLU A 345 -4.67 -4.18 -23.69
C GLU A 345 -5.30 -3.16 -24.62
N PRO A 346 -4.61 -2.74 -25.70
CA PRO A 346 -5.13 -1.74 -26.62
C PRO A 346 -6.33 -2.26 -27.42
N PHE A 347 -7.42 -1.48 -27.50
CA PHE A 347 -8.59 -1.82 -28.33
C PHE A 347 -8.71 -0.92 -29.55
N PHE A 348 -8.68 0.40 -29.33
CA PHE A 348 -8.82 1.39 -30.39
C PHE A 348 -7.70 2.41 -30.33
N LYS A 349 -7.25 2.86 -31.51
CA LYS A 349 -6.32 3.96 -31.70
C LYS A 349 -7.04 5.03 -32.51
N PHE A 350 -7.16 6.23 -31.96
CA PHE A 350 -7.60 7.42 -32.67
C PHE A 350 -6.36 8.23 -33.02
N GLU A 351 -6.01 8.30 -34.30
CA GLU A 351 -4.82 8.98 -34.81
C GLU A 351 -5.23 10.29 -35.47
N LEU A 352 -4.56 11.39 -35.15
CA LEU A 352 -4.82 12.71 -35.73
C LEU A 352 -4.19 12.78 -37.12
N ASP A 353 -5.02 12.68 -38.14
CA ASP A 353 -4.61 12.71 -39.55
C ASP A 353 -4.35 14.15 -40.03
N ASP A 354 -5.23 15.08 -39.66
CA ASP A 354 -5.19 16.49 -40.07
C ASP A 354 -5.33 17.41 -38.85
N SER A 355 -4.25 18.15 -38.55
CA SER A 355 -4.20 19.05 -37.40
C SER A 355 -5.02 20.34 -37.57
N ASP A 356 -5.28 20.76 -38.80
CA ASP A 356 -5.96 22.02 -39.11
C ASP A 356 -7.48 21.79 -39.14
N ALA A 357 -7.93 20.69 -39.75
CA ALA A 357 -9.32 20.27 -39.76
C ALA A 357 -9.75 19.49 -38.50
N ARG A 358 -8.78 19.08 -37.64
CA ARG A 358 -8.97 18.20 -36.48
C ARG A 358 -9.68 16.89 -36.84
N LEU A 359 -9.25 16.27 -37.94
CA LEU A 359 -9.76 14.96 -38.36
C LEU A 359 -8.90 13.84 -37.78
N PHE A 360 -9.59 12.78 -37.34
CA PHE A 360 -8.98 11.61 -36.75
C PHE A 360 -9.32 10.38 -37.57
N SER A 361 -8.38 9.46 -37.73
CA SER A 361 -8.67 8.09 -38.12
C SER A 361 -8.84 7.22 -36.87
N VAL A 362 -9.76 6.28 -36.91
CA VAL A 362 -9.88 5.24 -35.87
C VAL A 362 -9.46 3.90 -36.44
N SER A 363 -8.56 3.24 -35.72
CA SER A 363 -8.10 1.90 -35.99
C SER A 363 -8.39 0.99 -34.81
N ARG A 364 -8.60 -0.30 -35.07
CA ARG A 364 -8.82 -1.32 -34.06
C ARG A 364 -7.67 -2.29 -34.00
N MET A 365 -7.30 -2.74 -32.81
CA MET A 365 -6.25 -3.74 -32.64
C MET A 365 -6.74 -5.12 -33.11
N CYS A 366 -5.96 -5.78 -33.95
CA CYS A 366 -6.20 -7.12 -34.46
C CYS A 366 -5.15 -8.09 -33.90
N TYR A 367 -5.58 -9.01 -33.04
CA TYR A 367 -4.71 -9.98 -32.35
C TYR A 367 -4.51 -11.30 -33.12
N MET A 368 -5.01 -11.39 -34.36
CA MET A 368 -4.86 -12.57 -35.21
C MET A 368 -3.49 -12.64 -35.92
N THR A 369 -2.70 -11.58 -35.85
CA THR A 369 -1.34 -11.50 -36.40
C THR A 369 -0.30 -11.61 -35.28
N ILE A 370 0.89 -12.15 -35.59
CA ILE A 370 1.95 -12.47 -34.61
C ILE A 370 2.41 -11.23 -33.81
N ASP A 371 2.29 -10.03 -34.38
CA ASP A 371 2.75 -8.77 -33.76
C ASP A 371 1.62 -7.82 -33.34
N GLY A 372 0.35 -8.18 -33.58
CA GLY A 372 -0.81 -7.32 -33.34
C GLY A 372 -0.84 -6.09 -34.26
N GLU A 373 -1.73 -6.09 -35.26
CA GLU A 373 -1.82 -5.00 -36.24
C GLU A 373 -2.99 -4.05 -35.98
N TRP A 374 -2.79 -2.77 -36.26
CA TRP A 374 -3.86 -1.79 -36.27
C TRP A 374 -4.62 -1.85 -37.61
N MET A 375 -5.89 -2.21 -37.55
CA MET A 375 -6.78 -2.21 -38.70
C MET A 375 -7.54 -0.88 -38.76
N TYR A 376 -7.32 -0.11 -39.83
CA TYR A 376 -8.06 1.12 -40.10
C TYR A 376 -9.56 0.81 -40.27
N LEU A 377 -10.41 1.67 -39.70
CA LEU A 377 -11.87 1.58 -39.83
C LEU A 377 -12.43 2.77 -40.62
N GLU A 378 -12.21 3.98 -40.12
CA GLU A 378 -12.89 5.20 -40.59
C GLU A 378 -12.10 6.45 -40.21
N SER A 379 -12.36 7.58 -40.88
CA SER A 379 -11.88 8.91 -40.48
C SER A 379 -13.05 9.88 -40.31
N GLY A 380 -12.92 10.81 -39.37
CA GLY A 380 -13.99 11.75 -39.01
C GLY A 380 -13.62 12.62 -37.81
N SER A 381 -14.62 13.32 -37.25
CA SER A 381 -14.41 14.07 -36.00
C SER A 381 -14.27 13.10 -34.83
N LEU A 382 -13.40 13.42 -33.87
CA LEU A 382 -13.15 12.56 -32.71
C LEU A 382 -14.44 12.23 -31.96
N GLU A 383 -15.38 13.18 -31.84
CA GLU A 383 -16.65 12.94 -31.15
C GLU A 383 -17.54 11.92 -31.87
N ALA A 384 -17.62 12.02 -33.21
CA ALA A 384 -18.42 11.08 -34.00
C ALA A 384 -17.84 9.67 -33.91
N LEU A 385 -16.52 9.53 -34.06
CA LEU A 385 -15.83 8.26 -33.95
C LEU A 385 -15.92 7.69 -32.53
N ALA A 386 -15.78 8.51 -31.49
CA ALA A 386 -15.92 8.07 -30.11
C ALA A 386 -17.32 7.53 -29.82
N LYS A 387 -18.37 8.22 -30.27
CA LYS A 387 -19.77 7.77 -30.12
C LYS A 387 -20.02 6.44 -30.81
N LYS A 388 -19.42 6.24 -31.99
CA LYS A 388 -19.59 5.03 -32.79
C LYS A 388 -18.79 3.84 -32.23
N TYR A 389 -17.52 4.03 -31.88
CA TYR A 389 -16.61 2.90 -31.61
C TYR A 389 -16.38 2.59 -30.12
N LEU A 390 -16.50 3.55 -29.20
CA LEU A 390 -16.36 3.27 -27.76
C LEU A 390 -17.34 2.23 -27.20
N PRO A 391 -18.60 2.09 -27.69
CA PRO A 391 -19.50 1.00 -27.30
C PRO A 391 -18.95 -0.42 -27.56
N HIS A 392 -17.94 -0.55 -28.42
CA HIS A 392 -17.35 -1.82 -28.83
C HIS A 392 -16.04 -2.16 -28.10
N VAL A 393 -15.60 -1.31 -27.16
CA VAL A 393 -14.46 -1.63 -26.27
C VAL A 393 -14.78 -2.90 -25.49
N GLY A 394 -13.93 -3.91 -25.59
CA GLY A 394 -14.13 -5.19 -24.90
C GLY A 394 -14.92 -6.26 -25.64
N LYS A 395 -15.41 -5.97 -26.85
CA LYS A 395 -16.14 -6.96 -27.66
C LYS A 395 -15.22 -7.53 -28.73
N GLU A 396 -15.18 -8.84 -28.93
CA GLU A 396 -14.31 -9.49 -29.91
C GLU A 396 -14.90 -9.58 -31.33
N SER A 397 -16.22 -9.45 -31.50
CA SER A 397 -16.89 -9.70 -32.76
C SER A 397 -16.62 -8.58 -33.79
N PHE A 398 -15.90 -8.96 -34.85
CA PHE A 398 -15.68 -8.20 -36.08
C PHE A 398 -17.02 -7.78 -36.74
N PHE A 399 -18.04 -8.63 -36.56
CA PHE A 399 -19.37 -8.53 -37.19
C PHE A 399 -20.37 -7.61 -36.46
N GLU A 400 -20.00 -7.01 -35.34
CA GLU A 400 -20.88 -6.07 -34.61
C GLU A 400 -20.64 -4.60 -34.98
N LEU A 401 -19.75 -4.32 -35.93
CA LEU A 401 -19.40 -2.96 -36.39
C LEU A 401 -20.16 -2.53 -37.67
N GLU A 402 -21.13 -3.33 -38.14
CA GLU A 402 -22.04 -2.98 -39.25
C GLU A 402 -23.21 -2.10 -38.82
#